data_AF-A0A1W1HPP6-F1
#
_entry.id   AF-A0A1W1HPP6-F1
#
_cell.length_a   1.000
_cell.length_b   1.000
_cell.length_c   1.000
_cell.angle_alpha   90.00
_cell.angle_beta   90.00
_cell.angle_gamma   90.00
#
_symmetry.space_group_name_H-M   'P 1'
#
loop_
_entity.id
_entity.type
_entity.pdbx_description
1 polymer ?
#
loop_
_entity_poly.entity_id
_entity_poly.type
_entity_poly.pdbx_seq_one_letter_code
_entity_poly.pdbx_strand_id
1 'polypeptide(L)'
;MAHQTVSRLFILCLFCITIVLSRLDPLWAGPYFEDGYLGLTQTELHDKLGLPQAVRDRKSALRVFTYYPITDWEQYFKKVASPENGEDVYTFKRDGIDVRYSFSYTFDPNDHNDQRPLFVRLVDIEFMPPVALSKVPQLVPEFKPSEDANAPVFRSNIMLLFFAGNPSPEARFLVREKGKEALDWSLAFQMFALQGLPDPLTSKAPIDRLEISTQSLPLVKLRQRNTHEPVLNPYSKAFAQQPPPPPTVKKIPVPKYAD
;
A
#
# COMPACT_ATOMS: atom_id res chain seq x y z
N MET A 1 44.75 -50.01 8.41
CA MET A 1 44.83 -48.55 8.18
C MET A 1 43.84 -48.01 7.14
N ALA A 2 43.39 -48.81 6.16
CA ALA A 2 42.44 -48.34 5.12
C ALA A 2 41.00 -48.05 5.61
N HIS A 3 40.51 -48.74 6.66
CA HIS A 3 39.14 -48.50 7.16
C HIS A 3 38.96 -47.16 7.88
N GLN A 4 40.02 -46.58 8.46
CA GLN A 4 39.94 -45.29 9.16
C GLN A 4 39.87 -44.11 8.19
N THR A 5 40.48 -44.21 7.00
CA THR A 5 40.44 -43.17 5.97
C THR A 5 39.07 -43.10 5.29
N VAL A 6 38.43 -44.24 5.02
CA VAL A 6 37.09 -44.29 4.40
C VAL A 6 36.02 -43.72 5.35
N SER A 7 36.08 -44.06 6.64
CA SER A 7 35.12 -43.55 7.63
C SER A 7 35.24 -42.02 7.83
N ARG A 8 36.47 -41.47 7.82
CA ARG A 8 36.70 -40.02 7.87
C ARG A 8 36.18 -39.29 6.63
N LEU A 9 36.29 -39.90 5.44
CA LEU A 9 35.78 -39.32 4.20
C LEU A 9 34.25 -39.26 4.17
N PHE A 10 33.58 -40.29 4.69
CA PHE A 10 32.11 -40.32 4.83
C PHE A 10 31.61 -39.27 5.82
N ILE A 11 32.27 -39.12 6.97
CA ILE A 11 31.91 -38.09 7.96
C ILE A 11 32.12 -36.69 7.38
N LEU A 12 33.20 -36.45 6.62
CA LEU A 12 33.45 -35.18 5.97
C LEU A 12 32.40 -34.87 4.89
N CYS A 13 32.01 -35.86 4.07
CA CYS A 13 30.94 -35.69 3.08
C CYS A 13 29.58 -35.40 3.73
N LEU A 14 29.22 -36.11 4.80
CA LEU A 14 28.00 -35.84 5.56
C LEU A 14 28.00 -34.43 6.17
N PHE A 15 29.15 -33.97 6.66
CA PHE A 15 29.31 -32.62 7.21
C PHE A 15 29.26 -31.54 6.11
N CYS A 16 29.80 -31.81 4.92
CA CYS A 16 29.68 -30.91 3.78
C CYS A 16 28.24 -30.83 3.26
N ILE A 17 27.49 -31.94 3.23
CA ILE A 17 26.09 -31.96 2.80
C ILE A 17 25.20 -31.20 3.79
N THR A 18 25.42 -31.31 5.10
CA THR A 18 24.66 -30.53 6.09
C THR A 18 24.98 -29.03 6.03
N ILE A 19 26.22 -28.62 5.77
CA ILE A 19 26.58 -27.20 5.58
C ILE A 19 25.96 -26.61 4.30
N VAL A 20 25.82 -27.41 3.24
CA VAL A 20 25.17 -26.96 1.99
C VAL A 20 23.64 -26.90 2.16
N LEU A 21 23.03 -27.84 2.88
CA LEU A 21 21.59 -27.80 3.16
C LEU A 21 21.19 -26.66 4.11
N SER A 22 22.05 -26.28 5.06
CA SER A 22 21.80 -25.14 5.97
C SER A 22 21.98 -23.76 5.31
N ARG A 23 22.33 -23.69 4.01
CA ARG A 23 22.41 -22.44 3.23
C ARG A 23 21.26 -22.26 2.25
N LEU A 24 20.29 -23.16 2.25
CA LEU A 24 19.00 -22.92 1.62
C LEU A 24 18.08 -22.37 2.71
N ASP A 25 18.29 -21.11 3.08
CA ASP A 25 17.15 -20.34 3.58
C ASP A 25 16.22 -20.23 2.36
N PRO A 26 15.03 -20.86 2.36
CA PRO A 26 14.01 -20.39 1.45
C PRO A 26 13.84 -18.92 1.80
N LEU A 27 14.22 -18.02 0.88
CA LEU A 27 13.89 -16.60 0.93
C LEU A 27 12.36 -16.49 0.87
N TRP A 28 11.69 -16.81 1.99
CA TRP A 28 10.32 -16.42 2.23
C TRP A 28 10.34 -14.90 2.32
N ALA A 29 9.71 -14.27 1.33
CA ALA A 29 9.63 -12.83 1.25
C ALA A 29 8.54 -12.39 2.21
N GLY A 30 8.94 -12.16 3.47
CA GLY A 30 8.06 -11.52 4.43
C GLY A 30 7.66 -10.11 3.99
N PRO A 31 6.62 -9.53 4.61
CA PRO A 31 6.24 -8.16 4.34
C PRO A 31 7.41 -7.22 4.74
N TYR A 32 7.67 -6.19 3.93
CA TYR A 32 8.73 -5.21 4.19
C TYR A 32 8.37 -4.20 5.27
N PHE A 33 7.07 -4.02 5.54
CA PHE A 33 6.59 -3.12 6.58
C PHE A 33 5.52 -3.78 7.45
N GLU A 34 5.16 -3.08 8.53
CA GLU A 34 4.19 -3.52 9.53
C GLU A 34 2.73 -3.54 9.04
N ASP A 35 2.45 -3.09 7.80
CA ASP A 35 1.13 -3.26 7.17
C ASP A 35 0.81 -4.74 6.93
N GLY A 36 1.86 -5.56 6.76
CA GLY A 36 1.73 -7.00 6.60
C GLY A 36 1.37 -7.46 5.19
N TYR A 37 1.40 -6.58 4.17
CA TYR A 37 1.15 -6.92 2.78
C TYR A 37 2.26 -6.50 1.82
N LEU A 38 2.77 -5.26 1.92
CA LEU A 38 3.81 -4.78 1.01
C LEU A 38 5.03 -5.69 1.08
N GLY A 39 5.47 -6.20 -0.07
CA GLY A 39 6.60 -7.12 -0.17
C GLY A 39 6.28 -8.61 -0.11
N LEU A 40 5.06 -9.00 0.25
CA LEU A 40 4.64 -10.40 0.10
C LEU A 40 4.69 -10.80 -1.38
N THR A 41 5.10 -12.04 -1.65
CA THR A 41 4.84 -12.64 -2.96
C THR A 41 3.34 -12.87 -3.17
N GLN A 42 2.91 -13.02 -4.43
CA GLN A 42 1.54 -13.40 -4.76
C GLN A 42 1.15 -14.73 -4.09
N THR A 43 2.06 -15.71 -4.04
CA THR A 43 1.83 -16.98 -3.36
C THR A 43 1.61 -16.78 -1.86
N GLU A 44 2.48 -16.01 -1.18
CA GLU A 44 2.32 -15.74 0.25
C GLU A 44 1.04 -14.95 0.56
N LEU A 45 0.62 -14.06 -0.35
CA LEU A 45 -0.67 -13.38 -0.24
C LEU A 45 -1.83 -14.38 -0.33
N HIS A 46 -1.78 -15.33 -1.26
CA HIS A 46 -2.80 -16.38 -1.41
C HIS A 46 -2.81 -17.32 -0.21
N ASP A 47 -1.65 -17.67 0.34
CA ASP A 47 -1.57 -18.46 1.57
C ASP A 47 -2.18 -17.71 2.75
N LYS A 48 -2.04 -16.37 2.79
CA LYS A 48 -2.57 -15.50 3.84
C LYS A 48 -4.08 -15.24 3.74
N LEU A 49 -4.60 -14.99 2.53
CA LEU A 49 -5.99 -14.53 2.32
C LEU A 49 -6.88 -15.55 1.60
N GLY A 50 -6.32 -16.65 1.10
CA GLY A 50 -6.96 -17.54 0.13
C GLY A 50 -6.89 -16.98 -1.29
N LEU A 51 -7.54 -17.70 -2.22
CA LEU A 51 -7.66 -17.24 -3.60
C LEU A 51 -8.52 -15.98 -3.70
N PRO A 52 -8.18 -15.03 -4.59
CA PRO A 52 -8.99 -13.85 -4.81
C PRO A 52 -10.35 -14.20 -5.43
N GLN A 53 -11.36 -13.37 -5.19
CA GLN A 53 -12.67 -13.53 -5.82
C GLN A 53 -12.63 -13.14 -7.30
N ALA A 54 -11.81 -12.14 -7.64
CA ALA A 54 -11.67 -11.62 -8.99
C ALA A 54 -10.25 -11.11 -9.25
N VAL A 55 -9.91 -10.92 -10.52
CA VAL A 55 -8.73 -10.20 -10.97
C VAL A 55 -9.16 -8.94 -11.71
N ARG A 56 -8.60 -7.81 -11.29
CA ARG A 56 -8.82 -6.50 -11.91
C ARG A 56 -7.70 -6.21 -12.91
N ASP A 57 -8.03 -6.08 -14.18
CA ASP A 57 -7.10 -5.62 -15.22
C ASP A 57 -7.04 -4.09 -15.21
N ARG A 58 -5.84 -3.56 -14.96
CA ARG A 58 -5.59 -2.11 -14.89
C ARG A 58 -5.03 -1.60 -16.21
N LYS A 59 -5.91 -1.12 -17.10
CA LYS A 59 -5.50 -0.26 -18.22
C LYS A 59 -5.27 1.16 -17.73
N SER A 60 -4.09 1.38 -17.14
CA SER A 60 -3.66 2.60 -16.43
C SER A 60 -3.93 3.92 -17.18
N ALA A 61 -3.84 3.93 -18.50
CA ALA A 61 -4.07 5.12 -19.32
C ALA A 61 -5.54 5.60 -19.32
N LEU A 62 -6.51 4.70 -19.12
CA LEU A 62 -7.94 5.02 -19.28
C LEU A 62 -8.71 5.07 -17.97
N ARG A 63 -8.11 4.65 -16.83
CA ARG A 63 -8.81 4.47 -15.55
C ARG A 63 -10.09 3.63 -15.66
N VAL A 64 -10.14 2.73 -16.64
CA VAL A 64 -11.20 1.74 -16.81
C VAL A 64 -10.69 0.44 -16.23
N PHE A 65 -11.40 -0.06 -15.22
CA PHE A 65 -11.11 -1.33 -14.58
C PHE A 65 -12.07 -2.38 -15.09
N THR A 66 -11.53 -3.51 -15.53
CA THR A 66 -12.34 -4.68 -15.86
C THR A 66 -12.08 -5.76 -14.83
N TYR A 67 -13.15 -6.29 -14.24
CA TYR A 67 -13.08 -7.33 -13.23
C TYR A 67 -13.45 -8.66 -13.88
N TYR A 68 -12.55 -9.63 -13.77
CA TYR A 68 -12.78 -10.99 -14.22
C TYR A 68 -12.91 -11.89 -13.00
N PRO A 69 -13.92 -12.78 -12.92
CA PRO A 69 -13.92 -13.84 -11.93
C PRO A 69 -12.62 -14.63 -11.98
N ILE A 70 -12.09 -15.06 -10.83
CA ILE A 70 -10.80 -15.77 -10.78
C ILE A 70 -10.78 -17.02 -11.68
N THR A 71 -11.90 -17.73 -11.78
CA THR A 71 -12.05 -18.91 -12.64
C THR A 71 -11.84 -18.57 -14.13
N ASP A 72 -12.41 -17.46 -14.58
CA ASP A 72 -12.31 -17.02 -15.97
C ASP A 72 -10.90 -16.49 -16.26
N TRP A 73 -10.30 -15.80 -15.27
CA TRP A 73 -8.93 -15.33 -15.35
C TRP A 73 -7.94 -16.47 -15.55
N GLU A 74 -8.02 -17.52 -14.73
CA GLU A 74 -7.15 -18.70 -14.81
C GLU A 74 -7.32 -19.45 -16.13
N GLN A 75 -8.56 -19.59 -16.61
CA GLN A 75 -8.85 -20.37 -17.80
C GLN A 75 -8.45 -19.65 -19.10
N TYR A 76 -8.71 -18.34 -19.19
CA TYR A 76 -8.67 -17.61 -20.46
C TYR A 76 -7.67 -16.45 -20.48
N PHE A 77 -7.63 -15.61 -19.44
CA PHE A 77 -6.96 -14.30 -19.51
C PHE A 77 -5.51 -14.31 -19.07
N LYS A 78 -5.12 -15.19 -18.13
CA LYS A 78 -3.73 -15.30 -17.63
C LYS A 78 -2.71 -15.60 -18.74
N LYS A 79 -3.15 -16.19 -19.86
CA LYS A 79 -2.29 -16.52 -21.01
C LYS A 79 -2.00 -15.33 -21.93
N VAL A 80 -2.82 -14.29 -21.88
CA VAL A 80 -2.77 -13.14 -22.81
C VAL A 80 -2.46 -11.82 -22.12
N ALA A 81 -2.60 -11.74 -20.79
CA ALA A 81 -2.22 -10.59 -19.99
C ALA A 81 -0.87 -10.84 -19.32
N SER A 82 0.01 -9.83 -19.29
CA SER A 82 1.22 -9.89 -18.46
C SER A 82 0.81 -10.07 -16.99
N PRO A 83 1.46 -10.99 -16.24
CA PRO A 83 1.08 -11.30 -14.85
C PRO A 83 0.99 -10.07 -13.94
N GLU A 84 1.85 -9.07 -14.14
CA GLU A 84 1.89 -7.83 -13.36
C GLU A 84 0.70 -6.88 -13.58
N ASN A 85 -0.11 -7.10 -14.62
CA ASN A 85 -1.27 -6.27 -14.95
C ASN A 85 -2.55 -6.73 -14.25
N GLY A 86 -2.59 -7.98 -13.79
CA GLY A 86 -3.70 -8.51 -13.00
C GLY A 86 -3.53 -8.15 -11.53
N GLU A 87 -4.51 -7.45 -10.98
CA GLU A 87 -4.55 -7.14 -9.55
C GLU A 87 -5.53 -8.08 -8.85
N ASP A 88 -5.08 -8.77 -7.80
CA ASP A 88 -5.94 -9.70 -7.06
C ASP A 88 -6.93 -8.93 -6.20
N VAL A 89 -8.21 -9.27 -6.30
CA VAL A 89 -9.31 -8.51 -5.66
C VAL A 89 -9.97 -9.33 -4.58
N TYR A 90 -10.03 -8.74 -3.38
CA TYR A 90 -10.70 -9.27 -2.22
C TYR A 90 -11.77 -8.33 -1.70
N THR A 91 -13.01 -8.80 -1.59
CA THR A 91 -14.11 -7.99 -1.05
C THR A 91 -14.56 -8.54 0.30
N PHE A 92 -14.48 -7.71 1.33
CA PHE A 92 -14.93 -8.03 2.68
C PHE A 92 -16.12 -7.15 3.06
N LYS A 93 -17.07 -7.70 3.81
CA LYS A 93 -18.15 -6.91 4.40
C LYS A 93 -17.84 -6.63 5.86
N ARG A 94 -17.58 -5.37 6.20
CA ARG A 94 -17.22 -4.91 7.56
C ARG A 94 -18.18 -3.81 7.98
N ASP A 95 -18.93 -4.03 9.07
CA ASP A 95 -19.98 -3.11 9.55
C ASP A 95 -21.01 -2.70 8.47
N GLY A 96 -21.33 -3.64 7.57
CA GLY A 96 -22.26 -3.40 6.47
C GLY A 96 -21.68 -2.59 5.31
N ILE A 97 -20.41 -2.20 5.37
CA ILE A 97 -19.66 -1.55 4.29
C ILE A 97 -18.89 -2.61 3.50
N ASP A 98 -18.94 -2.52 2.18
CA ASP A 98 -18.08 -3.33 1.33
C ASP A 98 -16.69 -2.67 1.27
N VAL A 99 -15.69 -3.40 1.75
CA VAL A 99 -14.28 -3.01 1.77
C VAL A 99 -13.54 -3.89 0.77
N ARG A 100 -13.22 -3.32 -0.39
CA ARG A 100 -12.59 -4.03 -1.50
C ARG A 100 -11.10 -3.72 -1.56
N TYR A 101 -10.28 -4.73 -1.30
CA TYR A 101 -8.83 -4.70 -1.47
C TYR A 101 -8.49 -5.12 -2.89
N SER A 102 -7.56 -4.41 -3.53
CA SER A 102 -6.95 -4.77 -4.81
C SER A 102 -5.43 -4.71 -4.67
N PHE A 103 -4.75 -5.82 -4.94
CA PHE A 103 -3.30 -5.95 -4.76
C PHE A 103 -2.60 -5.81 -6.11
N SER A 104 -1.81 -4.74 -6.27
CA SER A 104 -0.96 -4.59 -7.46
C SER A 104 0.41 -5.19 -7.22
N TYR A 105 0.97 -5.77 -8.27
CA TYR A 105 2.27 -6.43 -8.21
C TYR A 105 3.38 -5.68 -8.94
N THR A 106 4.62 -5.98 -8.57
CA THR A 106 5.86 -5.76 -9.33
C THR A 106 6.70 -7.02 -9.34
N PHE A 107 7.70 -7.08 -10.20
CA PHE A 107 8.77 -8.07 -10.13
C PHE A 107 10.09 -7.38 -9.77
N ASP A 108 11.06 -8.14 -9.25
CA ASP A 108 12.44 -7.66 -9.10
C ASP A 108 13.06 -7.45 -10.50
N PRO A 109 13.44 -6.22 -10.88
CA PRO A 109 14.03 -5.96 -12.20
C PRO A 109 15.37 -6.69 -12.41
N ASN A 110 16.05 -7.11 -11.35
CA ASN A 110 17.31 -7.86 -11.42
C ASN A 110 17.09 -9.37 -11.52
N ASP A 111 15.86 -9.85 -11.34
CA ASP A 111 15.51 -11.25 -11.57
C ASP A 111 15.17 -11.48 -13.05
N HIS A 112 16.07 -12.23 -13.70
CA HIS A 112 15.97 -12.59 -15.11
C HIS A 112 15.34 -13.98 -15.32
N ASN A 113 14.82 -14.62 -14.27
CA ASN A 113 14.09 -15.87 -14.39
C ASN A 113 12.74 -15.66 -15.10
N ASP A 114 12.40 -16.57 -16.01
CA ASP A 114 11.09 -16.61 -16.67
C ASP A 114 9.94 -16.80 -15.66
N GLN A 115 10.22 -17.40 -14.50
CA GLN A 115 9.30 -17.61 -13.39
C GLN A 115 9.59 -16.70 -12.19
N ARG A 116 9.99 -15.45 -12.44
CA ARG A 116 10.22 -14.48 -11.36
C ARG A 116 8.98 -14.26 -10.50
N PRO A 117 9.11 -14.19 -9.16
CA PRO A 117 7.99 -13.93 -8.27
C PRO A 117 7.43 -12.52 -8.46
N LEU A 118 6.13 -12.40 -8.22
CA LEU A 118 5.41 -11.13 -8.16
C LEU A 118 5.28 -10.69 -6.70
N PHE A 119 5.72 -9.48 -6.39
CA PHE A 119 5.66 -8.87 -5.06
C PHE A 119 4.60 -7.79 -5.00
N VAL A 120 3.84 -7.75 -3.90
CA VAL A 120 2.85 -6.70 -3.63
C VAL A 120 3.58 -5.36 -3.50
N ARG A 121 3.22 -4.40 -4.36
CA ARG A 121 3.78 -3.03 -4.35
C ARG A 121 2.80 -1.96 -3.88
N LEU A 122 1.51 -2.26 -3.98
CA LEU A 122 0.41 -1.33 -3.71
C LEU A 122 -0.80 -2.14 -3.30
N VAL A 123 -1.47 -1.71 -2.24
CA VAL A 123 -2.79 -2.22 -1.85
C VAL A 123 -3.78 -1.07 -1.96
N ASP A 124 -4.74 -1.20 -2.87
CA ASP A 124 -5.81 -0.21 -3.09
C ASP A 124 -7.08 -0.71 -2.41
N ILE A 125 -7.61 0.07 -1.47
CA ILE A 125 -8.74 -0.30 -0.62
C ILE A 125 -9.89 0.67 -0.88
N GLU A 126 -10.96 0.20 -1.49
CA GLU A 126 -12.15 0.98 -1.82
C GLU A 126 -13.27 0.72 -0.82
N PHE A 127 -13.94 1.79 -0.39
CA PHE A 127 -15.09 1.75 0.52
C PHE A 127 -16.38 2.02 -0.24
N MET A 128 -17.35 1.11 -0.14
CA MET A 128 -18.66 1.25 -0.75
C MET A 128 -19.75 1.04 0.32
N PRO A 129 -20.47 2.10 0.78
CA PRO A 129 -20.29 3.53 0.46
C PRO A 129 -19.04 4.17 1.10
N PRO A 130 -18.72 5.44 0.79
CA PRO A 130 -17.64 6.19 1.45
C PRO A 130 -17.83 6.26 2.96
N VAL A 131 -16.73 6.23 3.70
CA VAL A 131 -16.72 6.12 5.17
C VAL A 131 -16.14 7.36 5.82
N ALA A 132 -16.57 7.67 7.04
CA ALA A 132 -15.96 8.76 7.80
C ALA A 132 -14.48 8.47 8.09
N LEU A 133 -13.62 9.48 8.00
CA LEU A 133 -12.19 9.41 8.31
C LEU A 133 -11.92 8.68 9.63
N SER A 134 -12.67 8.98 10.69
CA SER A 134 -12.51 8.32 12.00
C SER A 134 -12.80 6.81 12.02
N LYS A 135 -13.56 6.29 11.05
CA LYS A 135 -13.89 4.86 10.97
C LYS A 135 -12.84 4.04 10.22
N VAL A 136 -11.93 4.67 9.47
CA VAL A 136 -10.97 3.95 8.63
C VAL A 136 -10.10 2.95 9.43
N PRO A 137 -9.54 3.28 10.61
CA PRO A 137 -8.75 2.31 11.40
C PRO A 137 -9.54 1.08 11.86
N GLN A 138 -10.86 1.19 12.00
CA GLN A 138 -11.74 0.06 12.38
C GLN A 138 -12.00 -0.86 11.18
N LEU A 139 -12.11 -0.27 9.98
CA LEU A 139 -12.40 -0.98 8.75
C LEU A 139 -11.16 -1.52 8.06
N VAL A 140 -9.96 -1.03 8.37
CA VAL A 140 -8.67 -1.44 7.79
C VAL A 140 -7.67 -1.67 8.93
N PRO A 141 -7.57 -2.91 9.46
CA PRO A 141 -6.70 -3.24 10.61
C PRO A 141 -5.21 -2.96 10.38
N GLU A 142 -4.79 -2.91 9.12
CA GLU A 142 -3.42 -2.59 8.72
C GLU A 142 -3.09 -1.11 8.88
N PHE A 143 -4.11 -0.25 8.88
CA PHE A 143 -3.94 1.18 9.11
C PHE A 143 -4.00 1.51 10.60
N LYS A 144 -2.81 1.61 11.21
CA LYS A 144 -2.61 2.00 12.60
C LYS A 144 -2.04 3.43 12.66
N PRO A 145 -2.87 4.48 12.58
CA PRO A 145 -2.37 5.85 12.58
C PRO A 145 -1.65 6.19 13.88
N SER A 146 -0.60 7.00 13.79
CA SER A 146 0.03 7.60 14.97
C SER A 146 -0.96 8.55 15.67
N GLU A 147 -0.96 8.57 17.01
CA GLU A 147 -1.67 9.58 17.80
C GLU A 147 -0.82 10.84 18.06
N ASP A 148 0.47 10.83 17.66
CA ASP A 148 1.36 11.98 17.81
C ASP A 148 0.90 13.13 16.90
N ALA A 149 0.74 14.31 17.50
CA ALA A 149 0.38 15.54 16.79
C ALA A 149 1.45 15.98 15.77
N ASN A 150 2.72 15.60 16.01
CA ASN A 150 3.84 15.93 15.13
C ASN A 150 4.10 14.88 14.04
N ALA A 151 3.34 13.79 14.01
CA ALA A 151 3.43 12.81 12.93
C ALA A 151 3.15 13.50 11.58
N PRO A 152 4.00 13.33 10.57
CA PRO A 152 3.89 14.06 9.32
C PRO A 152 2.63 13.62 8.55
N VAL A 153 1.69 14.56 8.39
CA VAL A 153 0.50 14.39 7.57
C VAL A 153 0.43 15.54 6.56
N PHE A 154 0.17 15.18 5.30
CA PHE A 154 0.03 16.13 4.21
C PHE A 154 -1.36 16.03 3.58
N ARG A 155 -1.86 17.15 3.09
CA ARG A 155 -3.21 17.28 2.52
C ARG A 155 -3.16 17.93 1.15
N SER A 156 -4.00 17.47 0.23
CA SER A 156 -4.46 18.22 -0.93
C SER A 156 -6.00 18.39 -0.88
N ASN A 157 -6.60 18.95 -1.93
CA ASN A 157 -8.06 19.11 -1.99
C ASN A 157 -8.83 17.78 -1.93
N ILE A 158 -8.22 16.66 -2.30
CA ILE A 158 -8.88 15.36 -2.41
C ILE A 158 -8.16 14.23 -1.68
N MET A 159 -7.03 14.49 -1.03
CA MET A 159 -6.18 13.44 -0.48
C MET A 159 -5.52 13.81 0.85
N LEU A 160 -5.40 12.85 1.76
CA LEU A 160 -4.53 12.88 2.93
C LEU A 160 -3.41 11.85 2.77
N LEU A 161 -2.19 12.21 3.10
CA LEU A 161 -1.01 11.34 3.06
C LEU A 161 -0.42 11.25 4.48
N PHE A 162 -0.32 10.02 4.97
CA PHE A 162 0.26 9.67 6.25
C PHE A 162 1.52 8.84 6.02
N PHE A 163 2.53 9.02 6.86
CA PHE A 163 3.71 8.17 6.93
C PHE A 163 3.69 7.34 8.22
N ALA A 164 4.14 6.09 8.13
CA ALA A 164 4.23 5.18 9.27
C ALA A 164 5.58 4.46 9.28
N GLY A 165 6.06 4.15 10.49
CA GLY A 165 7.29 3.39 10.70
C GLY A 165 8.56 4.09 10.22
N ASN A 166 9.66 3.35 10.26
CA ASN A 166 10.96 3.79 9.74
C ASN A 166 11.09 3.44 8.25
N PRO A 167 11.94 4.14 7.49
CA PRO A 167 12.30 3.72 6.14
C PRO A 167 12.88 2.31 6.11
N SER A 168 12.54 1.51 5.08
CA SER A 168 13.12 0.19 4.84
C SER A 168 14.00 0.23 3.58
N PRO A 169 15.30 -0.10 3.68
CA PRO A 169 16.17 -0.29 2.52
C PRO A 169 15.68 -1.40 1.58
N GLU A 170 15.04 -2.44 2.11
CA GLU A 170 14.54 -3.61 1.38
C GLU A 170 13.36 -3.22 0.48
N ALA A 171 12.54 -2.27 0.90
CA ALA A 171 11.41 -1.77 0.11
C ALA A 171 11.81 -0.96 -1.14
N ARG A 172 13.10 -0.63 -1.32
CA ARG A 172 13.58 0.19 -2.45
C ARG A 172 13.25 -0.39 -3.81
N PHE A 173 13.27 -1.72 -3.98
CA PHE A 173 12.99 -2.30 -5.31
C PHE A 173 11.50 -2.23 -5.69
N LEU A 174 10.59 -2.03 -4.72
CA LEU A 174 9.17 -1.76 -5.02
C LEU A 174 9.01 -0.43 -5.78
N VAL A 175 10.01 0.45 -5.68
CA VAL A 175 10.02 1.77 -6.30
C VAL A 175 10.71 1.70 -7.64
N ARG A 176 9.92 1.85 -8.71
CA ARG A 176 10.41 1.82 -10.10
C ARG A 176 10.71 3.22 -10.64
N GLU A 177 11.33 4.09 -9.84
CA GLU A 177 11.64 5.46 -10.23
C GLU A 177 13.16 5.67 -10.35
N LYS A 178 13.63 5.78 -11.60
CA LYS A 178 15.05 6.01 -11.93
C LYS A 178 15.57 7.26 -11.21
N GLY A 179 16.73 7.14 -10.54
CA GLY A 179 17.40 8.24 -9.85
C GLY A 179 16.80 8.57 -8.48
N LYS A 180 15.89 7.73 -7.96
CA LYS A 180 15.35 7.83 -6.61
C LYS A 180 15.69 6.62 -5.73
N GLU A 181 16.64 5.81 -6.16
CA GLU A 181 17.08 4.62 -5.42
C GLU A 181 17.74 5.00 -4.08
N ALA A 182 18.30 6.22 -3.98
CA ALA A 182 18.98 6.74 -2.79
C ALA A 182 18.05 7.41 -1.78
N LEU A 183 16.74 7.51 -2.06
CA LEU A 183 15.80 8.12 -1.13
C LEU A 183 15.42 7.15 -0.01
N ASP A 184 15.05 7.73 1.13
CA ASP A 184 14.43 6.99 2.22
C ASP A 184 12.95 6.76 1.87
N TRP A 185 12.58 5.48 1.76
CA TRP A 185 11.24 5.01 1.44
C TRP A 185 10.60 4.37 2.66
N SER A 186 9.45 4.91 3.06
CA SER A 186 8.68 4.46 4.22
C SER A 186 7.30 4.00 3.79
N LEU A 187 6.67 3.22 4.67
CA LEU A 187 5.26 2.89 4.58
C LEU A 187 4.43 4.19 4.59
N ALA A 188 3.52 4.29 3.64
CA ALA A 188 2.64 5.42 3.48
C ALA A 188 1.20 4.98 3.22
N PHE A 189 0.28 5.78 3.76
CA PHE A 189 -1.15 5.60 3.60
C PHE A 189 -1.72 6.84 2.94
N GLN A 190 -2.37 6.67 1.78
CA GLN A 190 -3.00 7.76 1.04
C GLN A 190 -4.50 7.58 1.03
N MET A 191 -5.23 8.45 1.71
CA MET A 191 -6.68 8.45 1.71
C MET A 191 -7.20 9.42 0.67
N PHE A 192 -8.22 9.02 -0.09
CA PHE A 192 -8.83 9.83 -1.12
C PHE A 192 -10.30 10.09 -0.82
N ALA A 193 -10.72 11.34 -1.03
CA ALA A 193 -12.10 11.79 -1.02
C ALA A 193 -12.44 12.28 -2.43
N LEU A 194 -13.17 11.47 -3.21
CA LEU A 194 -13.47 11.75 -4.62
C LEU A 194 -14.31 13.00 -4.81
N GLN A 195 -15.13 13.35 -3.82
CA GLN A 195 -15.92 14.59 -3.77
C GLN A 195 -15.18 15.77 -3.10
N GLY A 196 -13.93 15.57 -2.72
CA GLY A 196 -13.12 16.56 -2.02
C GLY A 196 -13.17 16.45 -0.50
N LEU A 197 -12.08 16.91 0.13
CA LEU A 197 -11.98 17.01 1.58
C LEU A 197 -12.58 18.34 2.05
N PRO A 198 -13.42 18.34 3.09
CA PRO A 198 -14.01 19.57 3.62
C PRO A 198 -12.92 20.50 4.18
N ASP A 199 -13.10 21.81 4.06
CA ASP A 199 -12.22 22.80 4.68
C ASP A 199 -12.99 23.66 5.71
N PRO A 200 -12.65 23.58 7.01
CA PRO A 200 -11.56 22.78 7.58
C PRO A 200 -11.83 21.27 7.55
N LEU A 201 -10.75 20.49 7.60
CA LEU A 201 -10.81 19.04 7.71
C LEU A 201 -11.53 18.64 9.01
N THR A 202 -12.36 17.61 8.95
CA THR A 202 -13.04 17.06 10.14
C THR A 202 -12.89 15.54 10.16
N SER A 203 -13.04 14.94 11.34
CA SER A 203 -13.05 13.47 11.50
C SER A 203 -14.22 12.77 10.79
N LYS A 204 -15.21 13.54 10.33
CA LYS A 204 -16.36 13.08 9.54
C LYS A 204 -16.15 13.18 8.03
N ALA A 205 -14.98 13.66 7.57
CA ALA A 205 -14.68 13.76 6.15
C ALA A 205 -14.90 12.39 5.47
N PRO A 206 -15.63 12.34 4.34
CA PRO A 206 -15.89 11.10 3.63
C PRO A 206 -14.62 10.64 2.90
N ILE A 207 -14.25 9.39 3.10
CA ILE A 207 -13.12 8.72 2.46
C ILE A 207 -13.68 7.60 1.60
N ASP A 208 -13.41 7.68 0.30
CA ASP A 208 -13.84 6.68 -0.69
C ASP A 208 -12.80 5.56 -0.81
N ARG A 209 -11.52 5.87 -0.56
CA ARG A 209 -10.43 4.97 -0.88
C ARG A 209 -9.20 5.21 0.00
N LEU A 210 -8.46 4.15 0.29
CA LEU A 210 -7.18 4.16 0.97
C LEU A 210 -6.16 3.36 0.15
N GLU A 211 -4.99 3.91 -0.12
CA GLU A 211 -3.86 3.19 -0.72
C GLU A 211 -2.77 2.97 0.34
N ILE A 212 -2.26 1.73 0.43
CA ILE A 212 -1.05 1.35 1.18
C ILE A 212 0.10 1.23 0.18
N SER A 213 1.12 2.06 0.33
CA SER A 213 2.23 2.13 -0.63
C SER A 213 3.55 2.55 0.03
N THR A 214 4.62 2.62 -0.76
CA THR A 214 5.89 3.22 -0.37
C THR A 214 5.96 4.68 -0.85
N GLN A 215 6.30 5.61 0.05
CA GLN A 215 6.59 7.01 -0.29
C GLN A 215 7.85 7.52 0.38
N SER A 216 8.41 8.61 -0.17
CA SER A 216 9.58 9.28 0.38
C SER A 216 9.21 10.63 0.99
N LEU A 217 9.39 10.76 2.30
CA LEU A 217 9.12 12.01 3.02
C LEU A 217 9.99 13.18 2.51
N PRO A 218 11.31 13.01 2.26
CA PRO A 218 12.11 14.06 1.63
C PRO A 218 11.54 14.55 0.29
N LEU A 219 11.04 13.63 -0.55
CA LEU A 219 10.45 13.97 -1.84
C LEU A 219 9.16 14.79 -1.70
N VAL A 220 8.30 14.40 -0.75
CA VAL A 220 7.05 15.13 -0.47
C VAL A 220 7.34 16.53 0.04
N LYS A 221 8.28 16.68 0.99
CA LYS A 221 8.71 17.99 1.50
C LYS A 221 9.27 18.90 0.40
N LEU A 222 10.04 18.35 -0.54
CA LEU A 222 10.57 19.10 -1.67
C LEU A 222 9.45 19.63 -2.60
N ARG A 223 8.37 18.87 -2.76
CA ARG A 223 7.24 19.18 -3.66
C ARG A 223 6.04 19.80 -2.96
N GLN A 224 6.13 20.03 -1.65
CA GLN A 224 5.05 20.46 -0.78
C GLN A 224 4.32 21.69 -1.34
N ARG A 225 5.06 22.74 -1.71
CA ARG A 225 4.51 23.99 -2.27
C ARG A 225 3.59 23.82 -3.47
N ASN A 226 3.74 22.73 -4.23
CA ASN A 226 3.02 22.52 -5.49
C ASN A 226 1.95 21.43 -5.40
N THR A 227 1.93 20.62 -4.34
CA THR A 227 1.14 19.37 -4.35
C THR A 227 0.38 19.11 -3.05
N HIS A 228 0.97 19.44 -1.89
CA HIS A 228 0.37 19.10 -0.60
C HIS A 228 0.79 20.07 0.50
N GLU A 229 -0.12 20.43 1.38
CA GLU A 229 0.15 21.25 2.55
C GLU A 229 0.25 20.39 3.82
N PRO A 230 1.13 20.72 4.77
CA PRO A 230 1.23 19.99 6.02
C PRO A 230 0.00 20.34 6.87
N VAL A 231 -0.61 19.34 7.48
CA VAL A 231 -1.78 19.52 8.35
C VAL A 231 -1.55 18.84 9.69
N LEU A 232 -2.26 19.31 10.71
CA LEU A 232 -2.30 18.63 11.99
C LEU A 232 -2.84 17.21 11.80
N ASN A 233 -2.17 16.23 12.42
CA ASN A 233 -2.56 14.83 12.30
C ASN A 233 -4.02 14.63 12.76
N PRO A 234 -4.95 14.21 11.87
CA PRO A 234 -6.36 14.08 12.19
C PRO A 234 -6.71 12.99 13.20
N TYR A 235 -5.75 12.10 13.51
CA TYR A 235 -5.89 11.07 14.55
C TYR A 235 -5.25 11.47 15.89
N SER A 236 -4.64 12.65 15.98
CA SER A 236 -4.07 13.15 17.23
C SER A 236 -5.14 13.73 18.16
N LYS A 237 -4.87 13.70 19.47
CA LYS A 237 -5.74 14.35 20.48
C LYS A 237 -5.85 15.86 20.26
N ALA A 238 -4.78 16.49 19.77
CA ALA A 238 -4.76 17.92 19.47
C ALA A 238 -5.77 18.29 18.38
N PHE A 239 -5.94 17.43 17.37
CA PHE A 239 -6.93 17.64 16.31
C PHE A 239 -8.36 17.54 16.84
N ALA A 240 -8.64 16.56 17.70
CA ALA A 240 -9.96 16.39 18.32
C ALA A 240 -10.39 17.58 19.19
N GLN A 241 -9.44 18.36 19.70
CA GLN A 241 -9.67 19.54 20.54
C GLN A 241 -9.75 20.85 19.74
N GLN A 242 -9.61 20.81 18.41
CA GLN A 242 -9.72 22.03 17.61
C GLN A 242 -11.13 22.63 17.73
N PRO A 243 -11.23 23.95 17.93
CA PRO A 243 -12.53 24.60 17.95
C PRO A 243 -13.22 24.42 16.60
N PRO A 244 -14.56 24.26 16.58
CA PRO A 244 -15.29 24.15 15.32
C PRO A 244 -15.04 25.41 14.47
N PRO A 245 -14.98 25.27 13.12
CA PRO A 245 -14.81 26.42 12.25
C PRO A 245 -15.87 27.49 12.55
N PRO A 246 -15.49 28.77 12.49
CA PRO A 246 -16.49 29.84 12.52
C PRO A 246 -17.47 29.65 11.35
N PRO A 247 -18.78 29.89 11.56
CA PRO A 247 -19.77 29.72 10.52
C PRO A 247 -19.40 30.58 9.30
N THR A 248 -19.40 29.96 8.12
CA THR A 248 -19.13 30.64 6.85
C THR A 248 -20.28 31.61 6.56
N VAL A 249 -20.11 32.88 6.94
CA VAL A 249 -21.02 33.95 6.53
C VAL A 249 -20.81 34.15 5.04
N LYS A 250 -21.66 33.53 4.21
CA LYS A 250 -21.73 33.85 2.78
C LYS A 250 -22.07 35.33 2.66
N LYS A 251 -21.09 36.18 2.36
CA LYS A 251 -21.34 37.58 1.99
C LYS A 251 -22.15 37.56 0.71
N ILE A 252 -23.42 37.94 0.80
CA ILE A 252 -24.26 38.19 -0.36
C ILE A 252 -23.59 39.34 -1.13
N PRO A 253 -23.20 39.14 -2.41
CA PRO A 253 -22.66 40.23 -3.22
C PRO A 253 -23.71 41.34 -3.31
N VAL A 254 -23.39 42.52 -2.78
CA VAL A 254 -24.24 43.70 -2.97
C VAL A 254 -23.97 44.22 -4.38
N PRO A 255 -24.99 44.32 -5.26
CA PRO A 255 -24.79 44.89 -6.58
C PRO A 255 -24.34 46.34 -6.44
N LYS A 256 -23.20 46.69 -7.05
CA LYS A 256 -22.82 48.08 -7.26
C LYS A 256 -23.62 48.60 -8.45
N TYR A 257 -24.80 49.17 -8.20
CA TYR A 257 -25.42 50.05 -9.18
C TYR A 257 -24.59 51.34 -9.21
N ALA A 258 -24.20 51.76 -10.41
CA ALA A 258 -23.35 52.92 -10.64
C ALA A 258 -23.97 54.20 -10.07
N ASP A 259 -23.15 55.03 -9.45
CA ASP A 259 -23.48 56.43 -9.13
C ASP A 259 -23.65 57.26 -10.41
#